data_AF-G4NTG8-F1
#
_entry.id   AF-G4NTG8-F1
#
_cell.length_a   1.000
_cell.length_b   1.000
_cell.length_c   1.000
_cell.angle_alpha   90.00
_cell.angle_beta   90.00
_cell.angle_gamma   90.00
#
_symmetry.space_group_name_H-M   'P 1'
#
loop_
_entity.id
_entity.type
_entity.pdbx_description
1 polymer ?
#
loop_
_entity_poly.entity_id
_entity_poly.type
_entity_poly.pdbx_seq_one_letter_code
_entity_poly.pdbx_strand_id
1 'polypeptide(L)'
;MAFFAALSEIGGGLLLALGLLTPLASIMIIAAMVAAIITVTGRNGYWITNNGAEYNILIIFVAIAIIIVGPGKYSLDYLLF
;
A
#
# COMPACT_ATOMS: atom_id res chain seq x y z
N MET A 1 4.19 -10.87 14.48
CA MET A 1 4.56 -10.16 13.23
C MET A 1 3.63 -10.49 12.08
N ALA A 2 3.48 -11.76 11.67
CA ALA A 2 2.62 -12.14 10.53
C ALA A 2 1.15 -11.68 10.65
N PHE A 3 0.54 -11.76 11.84
CA PHE A 3 -0.84 -11.31 12.05
C PHE A 3 -1.03 -9.80 11.80
N PHE A 4 -0.11 -8.97 12.31
CA PHE A 4 -0.16 -7.52 12.09
C PHE A 4 0.12 -7.14 10.64
N ALA A 5 1.00 -7.88 9.96
CA ALA A 5 1.24 -7.69 8.52
C ALA A 5 -0.02 -8.03 7.71
N ALA A 6 -0.65 -9.18 7.96
CA ALA A 6 -1.89 -9.59 7.31
C ALA A 6 -3.04 -8.60 7.58
N LEU A 7 -3.15 -8.11 8.82
CA LEU A 7 -4.15 -7.10 9.17
C LEU A 7 -3.88 -5.76 8.47
N SER A 8 -2.61 -5.37 8.32
CA SER A 8 -2.23 -4.15 7.60
C SER A 8 -2.52 -4.26 6.11
N GLU A 9 -2.25 -5.40 5.49
CA GLU A 9 -2.50 -5.64 4.07
C GLU A 9 -3.99 -5.72 3.75
N ILE A 10 -4.74 -6.54 4.50
CA ILE A 10 -6.18 -6.72 4.27
C ILE A 10 -6.94 -5.47 4.71
N GLY A 11 -6.65 -4.97 5.91
CA GLY A 11 -7.31 -3.78 6.45
C GLY A 11 -6.99 -2.53 5.65
N GLY A 12 -5.71 -2.28 5.38
CA GLY A 12 -5.27 -1.16 4.55
C GLY A 12 -5.82 -1.25 3.13
N GLY A 13 -5.83 -2.44 2.53
CA GLY A 13 -6.36 -2.66 1.19
C GLY A 13 -7.87 -2.42 1.09
N LEU A 14 -8.64 -2.92 2.05
CA LEU A 14 -10.10 -2.68 2.11
C LEU A 14 -10.43 -1.22 2.32
N LEU A 15 -9.75 -0.55 3.26
CA LEU A 15 -9.93 0.88 3.50
C LEU A 15 -9.59 1.71 2.26
N LEU A 16 -8.50 1.37 1.57
CA LEU A 16 -8.09 2.05 0.35
C LEU A 16 -9.07 1.80 -0.80
N ALA A 17 -9.57 0.58 -0.96
CA ALA A 17 -10.55 0.22 -1.99
C ALA A 17 -11.89 0.94 -1.79
N LEU A 18 -12.30 1.11 -0.53
CA LEU A 18 -13.48 1.88 -0.14
C LEU A 18 -13.25 3.40 -0.18
N GLY A 19 -11.99 3.84 -0.25
CA GLY A 19 -11.61 5.25 -0.12
C GLY A 19 -12.00 5.83 1.23
N LEU A 20 -11.89 5.04 2.30
CA LEU A 20 -12.17 5.46 3.67
C LEU A 20 -10.84 5.65 4.42
N LEU A 21 -10.64 6.81 5.04
CA LEU A 21 -9.37 7.22 5.65
C LEU A 21 -8.20 7.04 4.67
N THR A 22 -8.38 7.51 3.43
CA THR A 22 -7.53 7.28 2.26
C THR A 22 -6.03 7.53 2.53
N PRO A 23 -5.62 8.62 3.22
CA PRO A 23 -4.21 8.81 3.56
C PRO A 23 -3.68 7.75 4.52
N LEU A 24 -4.47 7.37 5.53
CA LEU A 24 -4.09 6.35 6.52
C LEU A 24 -4.02 4.96 5.88
N ALA A 25 -5.00 4.61 5.05
CA ALA A 25 -5.03 3.36 4.31
C ALA A 25 -3.81 3.23 3.37
N SER A 26 -3.45 4.32 2.69
CA SER A 26 -2.26 4.38 1.83
C SER A 26 -0.97 4.16 2.62
N ILE A 27 -0.84 4.77 3.81
CA ILE A 27 0.31 4.56 4.70
C ILE A 27 0.43 3.09 5.15
N MET A 28 -0.69 2.44 5.47
CA MET A 28 -0.70 1.01 5.84
C MET A 28 -0.20 0.12 4.70
N ILE A 29 -0.58 0.41 3.46
CA ILE A 29 -0.07 -0.30 2.28
C ILE A 29 1.43 -0.05 2.08
N ILE A 30 1.88 1.20 2.20
CA ILE A 30 3.31 1.54 2.08
C ILE A 30 4.13 0.77 3.12
N ALA A 31 3.67 0.74 4.38
CA ALA A 31 4.35 0.01 5.45
C ALA A 31 4.44 -1.50 5.15
N ALA A 32 3.36 -2.10 4.65
CA ALA A 32 3.36 -3.51 4.25
C ALA A 32 4.35 -3.80 3.11
N MET A 33 4.38 -2.96 2.07
CA MET A 33 5.31 -3.11 0.95
C MET A 33 6.77 -2.92 1.37
N VAL A 34 7.06 -1.96 2.25
CA VAL A 34 8.41 -1.79 2.82
C VAL A 34 8.82 -3.02 3.61
N ALA A 35 7.92 -3.59 4.43
CA ALA A 35 8.19 -4.83 5.14
C ALA A 35 8.46 -6.00 4.18
N ALA A 36 7.68 -6.13 3.10
CA ALA A 36 7.89 -7.16 2.08
C ALA A 36 9.23 -7.01 1.35
N ILE A 37 9.66 -5.77 1.07
CA ILE A 37 10.99 -5.48 0.49
C ILE A 37 12.10 -5.92 1.44
N ILE A 38 12.02 -5.56 2.72
CA ILE A 38 13.07 -5.88 3.69
C ILE A 38 13.16 -7.40 3.94
N THR A 39 12.01 -8.07 3.98
CA THR A 39 11.93 -9.49 4.39
C THR A 39 12.09 -10.47 3.24
N VAL A 40 11.65 -10.13 2.03
CA VAL A 40 11.56 -11.07 0.90
C VAL A 40 12.31 -10.55 -0.32
N THR A 41 11.85 -9.45 -0.93
CA THR A 41 12.25 -9.12 -2.32
C THR A 41 13.53 -8.31 -2.43
N GLY A 42 13.96 -7.61 -1.37
CA GLY A 42 15.13 -6.73 -1.39
C GLY A 42 16.46 -7.47 -1.62
N ARG A 43 16.52 -8.77 -1.27
CA ARG A 43 17.69 -9.62 -1.54
C ARG A 43 17.80 -10.07 -2.99
N ASN A 44 16.70 -10.02 -3.73
CA ASN A 44 16.61 -10.54 -5.10
C ASN A 44 16.89 -9.46 -6.17
N GLY A 45 17.27 -8.25 -5.74
CA GLY A 45 17.50 -7.11 -6.62
C GLY A 45 16.19 -6.40 -7.01
N TYR A 46 16.26 -5.61 -8.08
CA TYR A 46 15.12 -4.78 -8.51
C TYR A 46 14.09 -5.58 -9.32
N TRP A 47 14.51 -6.25 -10.39
CA TRP A 47 13.59 -6.80 -11.40
C TRP A 47 12.66 -7.89 -10.88
N ILE A 48 11.37 -7.78 -11.22
CA ILE A 48 10.33 -8.76 -10.85
C ILE A 48 10.62 -10.15 -11.43
N THR A 49 11.30 -10.24 -12.57
CA THR A 49 11.69 -11.51 -13.20
C THR A 49 12.57 -12.38 -12.31
N ASN A 50 13.28 -11.75 -11.36
CA ASN A 50 14.12 -12.43 -10.38
C ASN A 50 13.45 -12.51 -8.99
N ASN A 51 12.13 -12.28 -8.88
CA ASN A 51 11.43 -12.04 -7.62
C ASN A 51 11.94 -10.81 -6.85
N GLY A 52 12.38 -9.78 -7.58
CA GLY A 52 12.88 -8.51 -7.05
C GLY A 52 11.79 -7.55 -6.58
N ALA A 53 12.21 -6.39 -6.08
CA ALA A 53 11.37 -5.40 -5.40
C ALA A 53 10.54 -4.47 -6.32
N GLU A 54 10.68 -4.57 -7.64
CA GLU A 54 10.05 -3.69 -8.64
C GLU A 54 8.55 -3.49 -8.40
N TYR A 55 7.80 -4.57 -8.20
CA TYR A 55 6.35 -4.50 -7.99
C TYR A 55 5.98 -3.80 -6.67
N ASN A 56 6.71 -4.10 -5.59
CA ASN A 56 6.48 -3.49 -4.29
C ASN A 56 6.76 -1.98 -4.33
N ILE A 57 7.84 -1.58 -5.02
CA ILE A 57 8.20 -0.18 -5.23
C ILE A 57 7.12 0.55 -6.04
N LEU A 58 6.60 -0.07 -7.10
CA LEU A 58 5.50 0.49 -7.89
C LEU A 58 4.26 0.74 -7.04
N ILE A 59 3.86 -0.22 -6.19
CA ILE A 59 2.72 -0.06 -5.28
C ILE A 59 2.95 1.12 -4.31
N ILE A 60 4.16 1.26 -3.77
CA ILE A 60 4.51 2.39 -2.90
C ILE A 60 4.33 3.72 -3.64
N PHE A 61 4.81 3.84 -4.88
CA PHE A 61 4.63 5.05 -5.68
C PHE A 61 3.16 5.37 -5.95
N VAL A 62 2.34 4.35 -6.27
CA VAL A 62 0.89 4.54 -6.46
C VAL A 62 0.22 4.99 -5.17
N ALA A 63 0.56 4.39 -4.03
CA ALA A 63 0.01 4.79 -2.74
C ALA A 63 0.40 6.24 -2.37
N ILE A 64 1.64 6.66 -2.64
CA ILE A 64 2.08 8.05 -2.46
C ILE A 64 1.30 8.99 -3.38
N ALA A 65 1.09 8.60 -4.64
CA ALA A 65 0.30 9.40 -5.59
C ALA A 65 -1.14 9.57 -5.08
N ILE A 66 -1.75 8.54 -4.51
CA ILE A 66 -3.09 8.62 -3.90
C ILE A 66 -3.10 9.59 -2.72
N ILE A 67 -2.08 9.59 -1.86
CA ILE A 67 -1.95 10.56 -0.76
C ILE A 67 -1.91 12.01 -1.29
N ILE A 68 -1.17 12.25 -2.38
CA ILE A 68 -0.99 13.59 -2.96
C ILE A 68 -2.25 14.07 -3.71
N VAL A 69 -2.84 13.19 -4.51
CA VAL A 69 -4.05 13.51 -5.31
C VAL A 69 -5.28 13.63 -4.41
N GLY A 70 -5.31 12.88 -3.31
CA GLY A 70 -6.39 12.88 -2.35
C GLY A 70 -7.53 11.90 -2.70
N PRO A 71 -8.52 11.79 -1.80
CA PRO A 71 -9.69 10.92 -1.96
C PRO A 71 -10.57 11.41 -3.12
N GLY A 72 -10.65 10.63 -4.20
CA GLY A 72 -11.46 10.96 -5.37
C GLY A 72 -12.97 11.00 -5.09
N LYS A 73 -13.76 11.49 -6.05
CA LYS A 73 -15.23 11.70 -5.94
C LYS A 73 -16.09 10.47 -5.61
N TYR A 74 -15.55 9.26 -5.75
CA TYR A 74 -16.25 8.00 -5.43
C TYR A 74 -15.79 7.38 -4.11
N SER A 75 -14.94 8.09 -3.36
CA SER A 75 -14.45 7.63 -2.06
C SER A 75 -15.50 7.83 -0.97
N LEU A 76 -15.49 6.95 0.03
CA LEU A 76 -16.27 7.16 1.25
C LEU A 76 -15.81 8.42 2.01
N ASP A 77 -14.54 8.79 1.89
CA ASP A 77 -14.04 10.05 2.42
C ASP A 77 -14.78 11.24 1.83
N TYR A 78 -14.99 11.29 0.51
CA TYR A 78 -15.74 12.39 -0.11
C TYR A 78 -17.21 12.47 0.33
N LEU A 79 -17.80 11.34 0.75
CA LEU A 79 -19.17 11.29 1.27
C LEU A 79 -19.24 11.73 2.74
N LEU A 80 -18.20 11.46 3.53
CA LEU A 80 -18.20 11.57 4.98
C LEU A 80 -17.41 12.77 5.54
N PHE A 81 -16.44 13.30 4.78
CA PHE A 81 -15.50 14.37 5.17
C PHE A 81 -15.38 15.44 4.08
#